data_AF-A0A2P5D5E3-F1
#
_entry.id   AF-A0A2P5D5E3-F1
#
_cell.length_a   1.000
_cell.length_b   1.000
_cell.length_c   1.000
_cell.angle_alpha   90.00
_cell.angle_beta   90.00
_cell.angle_gamma   90.00
#
_symmetry.space_group_name_H-M   'P 1'
#
loop_
_entity.id
_entity.type
_entity.pdbx_description
1 polymer ?
#
loop_
_entity_poly.entity_id
_entity_poly.type
_entity_poly.pdbx_seq_one_letter_code
_entity_poly.pdbx_strand_id
1 'polypeptide(L)'
;MQVVIDGYSTPLTAGNFAKLVIDGAYNGSKLNLINQAILSDNRPDKDSSYSVPLEIKPSGQFEPLYRTTLSVQDGELPVLPLSVYGAVAMAHSEDSEEYSSPYQFFFYLYDKRNAGLGGLSFDEGQFSVFGYTTVGKEILPQIKTGDVIQSAKLVEGQDRLILPNES
;
A
#
# COMPACT_ATOMS: atom_id res chain seq x y z
N MET A 1 13.46 -9.08 2.71
CA MET A 1 13.01 -7.67 2.67
C MET A 1 12.18 -7.39 3.91
N GLN A 2 12.29 -6.20 4.50
CA GLN A 2 11.46 -5.74 5.61
C GLN A 2 10.71 -4.48 5.19
N VAL A 3 9.45 -4.39 5.61
CA VAL A 3 8.55 -3.26 5.37
C VAL A 3 8.06 -2.78 6.71
N VAL A 4 8.09 -1.47 6.94
CA VAL A 4 7.43 -0.83 8.07
C VAL A 4 6.12 -0.25 7.58
N ILE A 5 5.03 -0.59 8.25
CA ILE A 5 3.69 -0.08 7.98
C ILE A 5 3.29 0.95 9.04
N ASP A 6 2.57 1.99 8.63
CA ASP A 6 2.17 3.11 9.46
C ASP A 6 0.65 3.10 9.72
N GLY A 7 0.27 2.54 10.86
CA GLY A 7 -1.11 2.56 11.35
C GLY A 7 -1.56 3.90 11.97
N TYR A 8 -0.67 4.88 12.14
CA TYR A 8 -1.02 6.22 12.63
C TYR A 8 -1.57 7.10 11.51
N SER A 9 -0.99 7.00 10.32
CA SER A 9 -1.43 7.77 9.15
C SER A 9 -2.49 7.03 8.33
N THR A 10 -2.44 5.69 8.32
CA THR A 10 -3.35 4.83 7.56
C THR A 10 -3.86 3.65 8.40
N PRO A 11 -4.67 3.89 9.44
CA PRO A 11 -5.10 2.86 10.37
C PRO A 11 -5.89 1.72 9.71
N LEU A 12 -6.81 2.01 8.79
CA LEU A 12 -7.64 0.97 8.16
C LEU A 12 -6.82 0.15 7.16
N THR A 13 -6.01 0.81 6.35
CA THR A 13 -5.18 0.17 5.33
C THR A 13 -4.09 -0.69 5.95
N ALA A 14 -3.32 -0.14 6.90
CA ALA A 14 -2.26 -0.87 7.58
C ALA A 14 -2.82 -2.02 8.42
N GLY A 15 -3.96 -1.82 9.11
CA GLY A 15 -4.63 -2.85 9.88
C GLY A 15 -5.10 -4.02 9.01
N ASN A 16 -5.73 -3.72 7.88
CA ASN A 16 -6.14 -4.73 6.90
C ASN A 16 -4.95 -5.54 6.37
N PHE A 17 -3.88 -4.84 5.93
CA PHE A 17 -2.68 -5.51 5.44
C PHE A 17 -2.03 -6.40 6.51
N ALA A 18 -1.93 -5.91 7.75
CA ALA A 18 -1.37 -6.68 8.87
C ALA A 18 -2.19 -7.95 9.15
N LYS A 19 -3.53 -7.86 9.12
CA LYS A 19 -4.41 -9.02 9.29
C LYS A 19 -4.19 -10.07 8.21
N LEU A 20 -4.13 -9.66 6.94
CA LEU A 20 -3.89 -10.56 5.82
C LEU A 20 -2.51 -11.23 5.87
N VAL A 21 -1.49 -10.51 6.34
CA VAL A 21 -0.15 -11.09 6.58
C VAL A 21 -0.22 -12.16 7.69
N ILE A 22 -0.92 -11.89 8.80
CA ILE A 22 -1.09 -12.85 9.91
C ILE A 22 -1.84 -14.10 9.44
N ASP A 23 -2.87 -13.93 8.63
CA ASP A 23 -3.66 -15.02 8.07
C ASP A 23 -2.90 -15.82 6.98
N GLY A 24 -1.71 -15.35 6.59
CA GLY A 24 -0.90 -15.97 5.54
C GLY A 24 -1.48 -15.79 4.13
N ALA A 25 -2.38 -14.83 3.94
CA ALA A 25 -3.08 -14.61 2.68
C ALA A 25 -2.14 -14.27 1.51
N TYR A 26 -0.95 -13.72 1.81
CA TYR A 26 0.06 -13.39 0.81
C TYR A 26 1.04 -14.52 0.49
N ASN A 27 0.99 -15.63 1.21
CA ASN A 27 1.91 -16.74 1.00
C ASN A 27 1.55 -17.46 -0.31
N GLY A 28 2.50 -17.57 -1.22
CA GLY A 28 2.31 -18.15 -2.55
C GLY A 28 1.73 -17.19 -3.60
N SER A 29 1.41 -15.94 -3.23
CA SER A 29 0.94 -14.95 -4.19
C SER A 29 2.04 -14.62 -5.21
N LYS A 30 1.65 -14.46 -6.47
CA LYS A 30 2.57 -14.07 -7.54
C LYS A 30 2.77 -12.56 -7.55
N LEU A 31 3.89 -12.12 -8.10
CA LEU A 31 4.20 -10.71 -8.32
C LEU A 31 4.25 -10.44 -9.82
N ASN A 32 3.68 -9.30 -10.22
CA ASN A 32 3.70 -8.81 -11.58
C ASN A 32 4.42 -7.46 -11.62
N LEU A 33 5.43 -7.33 -12.49
CA LEU A 33 6.07 -6.06 -12.74
C LEU A 33 5.25 -5.28 -13.77
N ILE A 34 4.70 -4.13 -13.36
CA ILE A 34 3.89 -3.24 -14.20
C ILE A 34 4.44 -1.82 -14.12
N ASN A 35 4.92 -1.27 -15.24
CA ASN A 35 5.50 0.08 -15.30
C ASN A 35 6.54 0.32 -14.18
N GLN A 36 6.21 1.19 -13.22
CA GLN A 36 7.05 1.57 -12.07
C GLN A 36 6.56 0.91 -10.77
N ALA A 37 5.89 -0.25 -10.83
CA ALA A 37 5.36 -0.93 -9.67
C ALA A 37 5.50 -2.45 -9.75
N ILE A 38 5.68 -3.07 -8.59
CA ILE A 38 5.63 -4.52 -8.41
C ILE A 38 4.30 -4.81 -7.70
N LEU A 39 3.33 -5.32 -8.45
CA LEU A 39 1.96 -5.57 -7.99
C LEU A 39 1.82 -7.01 -7.49
N SER A 40 1.17 -7.18 -6.34
CA SER A 40 0.77 -8.49 -5.85
C SER A 40 -0.46 -9.00 -6.58
N ASP A 41 -0.35 -10.19 -7.15
CA ASP A 41 -1.46 -10.94 -7.70
C ASP A 41 -1.99 -11.91 -6.64
N ASN A 42 -2.83 -11.38 -5.77
CA ASN A 42 -3.49 -12.13 -4.71
C ASN A 42 -5.00 -12.05 -4.93
N ARG A 43 -5.57 -12.91 -5.77
CA ARG A 43 -7.04 -12.97 -5.94
C ARG A 43 -7.57 -14.04 -4.98
N PRO A 44 -8.32 -13.68 -3.92
CA PRO A 44 -9.00 -14.69 -3.13
C PRO A 44 -10.00 -15.46 -3.99
N ASP A 45 -10.14 -16.77 -3.75
CA ASP A 45 -11.11 -17.64 -4.45
C ASP A 45 -12.59 -17.27 -4.18
N LYS A 46 -12.82 -16.39 -3.22
CA LYS A 46 -14.13 -15.81 -2.88
C LYS A 46 -14.05 -14.30 -2.96
N ASP A 47 -15.04 -13.68 -3.60
CA ASP A 47 -15.27 -12.24 -3.52
C ASP A 47 -15.21 -11.81 -2.05
N SER A 48 -14.23 -10.97 -1.73
CA SER A 48 -14.15 -10.36 -0.40
C SER A 48 -15.39 -9.48 -0.23
N SER A 49 -16.28 -9.86 0.69
CA SER A 49 -17.53 -9.14 0.94
C SER A 49 -17.33 -7.79 1.66
N TYR A 50 -16.08 -7.36 1.86
CA TYR A 50 -15.74 -6.12 2.54
C TYR A 50 -14.86 -5.23 1.64
N SER A 51 -15.01 -3.92 1.81
CA SER A 51 -14.22 -2.91 1.11
C SER A 51 -13.29 -2.19 2.07
N VAL A 52 -12.15 -1.75 1.56
CA VAL A 52 -11.21 -0.88 2.28
C VAL A 52 -11.29 0.49 1.62
N PRO A 53 -11.60 1.58 2.34
CA PRO A 53 -11.65 2.91 1.73
C PRO A 53 -10.25 3.34 1.28
N LEU A 54 -10.18 4.16 0.23
CA LEU A 54 -8.98 4.96 -0.03
C LEU A 54 -8.71 5.81 1.22
N GLU A 55 -7.48 5.82 1.71
CA GLU A 55 -7.09 6.40 2.99
C GLU A 55 -5.79 7.19 2.82
N ILE A 56 -5.87 8.51 2.93
CA ILE A 56 -4.73 9.41 2.72
C ILE A 56 -4.75 10.48 3.81
N LYS A 57 -3.65 10.61 4.57
CA LYS A 57 -3.51 11.67 5.56
C LYS A 57 -2.78 12.87 4.98
N PRO A 58 -3.43 14.05 4.83
CA PRO A 58 -2.74 15.26 4.41
C PRO A 58 -1.80 15.77 5.50
N SER A 59 -0.69 16.37 5.10
CA SER A 59 0.28 16.98 6.01
C SER A 59 -0.36 18.09 6.82
N GLY A 60 -0.14 18.09 8.14
CA GLY A 60 -0.71 19.06 9.06
C GLY A 60 -2.15 18.77 9.50
N GLN A 61 -2.81 17.75 8.94
CA GLN A 61 -4.13 17.33 9.38
C GLN A 61 -4.06 16.31 10.51
N PHE A 62 -5.08 16.31 11.37
CA PHE A 62 -5.15 15.40 12.50
C PHE A 62 -5.57 13.99 12.07
N GLU A 63 -6.57 13.89 11.18
CA GLU A 63 -7.18 12.64 10.71
C GLU A 63 -6.89 12.40 9.23
N PRO A 64 -6.86 11.13 8.78
CA PRO A 64 -6.85 10.82 7.36
C PRO A 64 -8.17 11.18 6.69
N LEU A 65 -8.09 11.48 5.40
CA LEU A 65 -9.23 11.53 4.50
C LEU A 65 -9.58 10.12 4.05
N TYR A 66 -10.88 9.86 3.88
CA TYR A 66 -11.38 8.57 3.41
C TYR A 66 -12.18 8.75 2.12
N ARG A 67 -12.06 7.79 1.19
CA ARG A 67 -12.81 7.74 -0.07
C ARG A 67 -12.60 8.96 -0.98
N THR A 68 -11.48 9.64 -0.81
CA THR A 68 -11.16 10.83 -1.61
C THR A 68 -9.66 10.91 -1.82
N THR A 69 -9.26 11.36 -2.99
CA THR A 69 -7.87 11.59 -3.36
C THR A 69 -7.40 12.92 -2.80
N LEU A 70 -6.08 13.09 -2.75
CA LEU A 70 -5.45 14.33 -2.32
C LEU A 70 -4.99 15.13 -3.54
N SER A 71 -5.37 16.40 -3.62
CA SER A 71 -4.98 17.28 -4.73
C SER A 71 -3.60 17.87 -4.48
N VAL A 72 -2.57 17.21 -5.00
CA VAL A 72 -1.19 17.71 -4.89
C VAL A 72 -0.94 19.00 -5.68
N GLN A 73 -1.80 19.31 -6.65
CA GLN A 73 -1.72 20.55 -7.44
C GLN A 73 -2.07 21.78 -6.59
N ASP A 74 -2.90 21.61 -5.55
CA ASP A 74 -3.27 22.66 -4.62
C ASP A 74 -2.23 22.85 -3.50
N GLY A 75 -1.09 22.16 -3.59
CA GLY A 75 -0.01 22.21 -2.61
C GLY A 75 -0.20 21.29 -1.41
N GLU A 76 -1.24 20.45 -1.42
CA GLU A 76 -1.44 19.43 -0.40
C GLU A 76 -0.47 18.26 -0.59
N LEU A 77 0.20 17.85 0.48
CA LEU A 77 1.13 16.71 0.43
C LEU A 77 0.71 15.66 1.44
N PRO A 78 0.71 14.36 1.09
CA PRO A 78 0.39 13.32 2.05
C PRO A 78 1.53 13.17 3.07
N VAL A 79 1.18 12.76 4.29
CA VAL A 79 2.15 12.38 5.33
C VAL A 79 3.01 11.20 4.88
N LEU A 80 2.42 10.30 4.07
CA LEU A 80 3.09 9.17 3.45
C LEU A 80 3.16 9.37 1.92
N PRO A 81 4.24 9.97 1.39
CA PRO A 81 4.39 10.16 -0.04
C PRO A 81 4.60 8.84 -0.79
N LEU A 82 3.94 8.72 -1.94
CA LEU A 82 4.17 7.69 -2.94
C LEU A 82 5.52 7.90 -3.64
N SER A 83 5.99 9.15 -3.73
CA SER A 83 7.27 9.57 -4.36
C SER A 83 8.53 9.13 -3.59
N VAL A 84 8.50 7.96 -2.98
CA VAL A 84 9.61 7.35 -2.25
C VAL A 84 9.88 5.98 -2.86
N TYR A 85 11.14 5.72 -3.20
CA TYR A 85 11.53 4.41 -3.72
C TYR A 85 11.31 3.32 -2.66
N GLY A 86 10.48 2.33 -3.02
CA GLY A 86 10.03 1.27 -2.13
C GLY A 86 8.85 1.66 -1.24
N ALA A 87 8.09 2.70 -1.59
CA ALA A 87 6.77 2.94 -1.00
C ALA A 87 5.87 1.73 -1.23
N VAL A 88 5.03 1.42 -0.25
CA VAL A 88 4.06 0.33 -0.32
C VAL A 88 2.66 0.91 -0.18
N ALA A 89 1.81 0.60 -1.16
CA ALA A 89 0.46 1.11 -1.23
C ALA A 89 -0.52 0.02 -1.67
N MET A 90 -1.79 0.19 -1.33
CA MET A 90 -2.84 -0.68 -1.87
C MET A 90 -3.22 -0.22 -3.28
N ALA A 91 -3.46 -1.17 -4.17
CA ALA A 91 -4.06 -0.87 -5.47
C ALA A 91 -5.50 -0.37 -5.28
N HIS A 92 -6.09 0.26 -6.29
CA HIS A 92 -7.52 0.58 -6.26
C HIS A 92 -8.37 -0.69 -6.36
N SER A 93 -9.60 -0.60 -5.86
CA SER A 93 -10.64 -1.59 -6.16
C SER A 93 -10.94 -1.58 -7.66
N GLU A 94 -11.33 -2.74 -8.22
CA GLU A 94 -11.73 -2.83 -9.63
C GLU A 94 -13.01 -2.01 -9.91
N ASP A 95 -13.86 -1.81 -8.89
CA ASP A 95 -15.16 -1.15 -9.03
C ASP A 95 -15.13 0.38 -8.81
N SER A 96 -14.12 0.91 -8.11
CA SER A 96 -14.11 2.31 -7.70
C SER A 96 -12.74 2.78 -7.20
N GLU A 97 -12.36 3.98 -7.60
CA GLU A 97 -11.15 4.67 -7.12
C GLU A 97 -11.30 5.21 -5.67
N GLU A 98 -12.53 5.30 -5.16
CA GLU A 98 -12.80 5.67 -3.75
C GLU A 98 -12.41 4.56 -2.76
N TYR A 99 -12.14 3.36 -3.27
CA TYR A 99 -11.79 2.20 -2.46
C TYR A 99 -10.45 1.63 -2.90
N SER A 100 -9.71 1.11 -1.93
CA SER A 100 -8.56 0.26 -2.16
C SER A 100 -9.00 -1.18 -2.36
N SER A 101 -8.24 -1.92 -3.16
CA SER A 101 -8.30 -3.37 -3.18
C SER A 101 -8.06 -3.88 -1.76
N PRO A 102 -8.89 -4.79 -1.24
CA PRO A 102 -8.67 -5.32 0.10
C PRO A 102 -7.44 -6.22 0.17
N TYR A 103 -6.96 -6.73 -0.96
CA TYR A 103 -5.87 -7.73 -0.99
C TYR A 103 -4.69 -7.32 -1.87
N GLN A 104 -4.88 -6.56 -2.96
CA GLN A 104 -3.76 -6.21 -3.84
C GLN A 104 -2.98 -5.01 -3.32
N PHE A 105 -1.69 -5.21 -3.08
CA PHE A 105 -0.74 -4.15 -2.76
C PHE A 105 0.36 -4.09 -3.83
N PHE A 106 1.09 -2.99 -3.87
CA PHE A 106 2.25 -2.85 -4.73
C PHE A 106 3.40 -2.14 -4.05
N PHE A 107 4.62 -2.50 -4.45
CA PHE A 107 5.81 -1.69 -4.20
C PHE A 107 5.98 -0.70 -5.35
N TYR A 108 6.09 0.58 -5.02
CA TYR A 108 6.35 1.62 -6.00
C TYR A 108 7.85 1.82 -6.19
N LEU A 109 8.31 1.66 -7.43
CA LEU A 109 9.67 1.82 -7.90
C LEU A 109 9.90 3.26 -8.37
N TYR A 110 9.65 4.22 -7.48
CA TYR A 110 9.76 5.64 -7.80
C TYR A 110 11.10 5.99 -8.45
N ASP A 111 11.04 6.62 -9.62
CA ASP A 111 12.19 7.18 -10.31
C ASP A 111 11.95 8.67 -10.58
N LYS A 112 12.78 9.52 -9.97
CA LYS A 112 12.73 10.97 -10.15
C LYS A 112 12.85 11.42 -11.61
N ARG A 113 13.40 10.60 -12.49
CA ARG A 113 13.51 10.90 -13.94
C ARG A 113 12.15 10.81 -14.63
N ASN A 114 11.21 10.09 -14.04
CA ASN A 114 9.84 9.91 -14.52
C ASN A 114 8.82 10.65 -13.63
N ALA A 115 9.29 11.62 -12.83
CA ALA A 115 8.48 12.42 -11.93
C ALA A 115 8.06 13.74 -12.59
N GLY A 116 6.94 14.30 -12.13
CA GLY A 116 6.47 15.63 -12.51
C GLY A 116 7.32 16.77 -11.94
N LEU A 117 6.86 18.00 -12.17
CA LEU A 117 7.47 19.19 -11.56
C LEU A 117 7.44 19.06 -10.04
N GLY A 118 8.54 19.45 -9.38
CA GLY A 118 8.71 19.26 -7.93
C GLY A 118 9.21 17.88 -7.52
N GLY A 119 9.45 16.97 -8.48
CA GLY A 119 9.95 15.63 -8.19
C GLY A 119 8.90 14.73 -7.56
N LEU A 120 7.61 14.99 -7.78
CA LEU A 120 6.54 14.12 -7.31
C LEU A 120 6.12 13.13 -8.39
N SER A 121 5.71 11.94 -7.97
CA SER A 121 4.98 10.99 -8.79
C SER A 121 3.74 11.66 -9.38
N PHE A 122 3.40 11.31 -10.62
CA PHE A 122 2.12 11.71 -11.22
C PHE A 122 0.92 11.14 -10.46
N ASP A 123 1.14 10.05 -9.71
CA ASP A 123 0.15 9.34 -8.92
C ASP A 123 0.17 9.75 -7.43
N GLU A 124 0.92 10.81 -7.08
CA GLU A 124 0.99 11.30 -5.70
C GLU A 124 -0.40 11.73 -5.21
N GLY A 125 -0.77 11.30 -4.00
CA GLY A 125 -2.10 11.57 -3.44
C GLY A 125 -3.24 10.75 -4.05
N GLN A 126 -2.97 9.75 -4.90
CA GLN A 126 -4.02 8.91 -5.50
C GLN A 126 -4.22 7.56 -4.78
N PHE A 127 -3.22 7.09 -4.02
CA PHE A 127 -3.23 5.76 -3.42
C PHE A 127 -3.09 5.79 -1.89
N SER A 128 -3.64 4.78 -1.22
CA SER A 128 -3.41 4.52 0.21
C SER A 128 -1.99 4.00 0.42
N VAL A 129 -1.01 4.90 0.49
CA VAL A 129 0.36 4.56 0.88
C VAL A 129 0.34 4.28 2.38
N PHE A 130 0.75 3.08 2.77
CA PHE A 130 0.66 2.64 4.16
C PHE A 130 2.01 2.24 4.76
N GLY A 131 3.10 2.38 4.02
CA GLY A 131 4.41 2.01 4.53
C GLY A 131 5.53 2.09 3.52
N TYR A 132 6.71 1.65 3.95
CA TYR A 132 7.93 1.67 3.16
C TYR A 132 8.76 0.42 3.40
N THR A 133 9.40 -0.07 2.34
CA THR A 133 10.52 -1.00 2.47
C THR A 133 11.64 -0.29 3.25
N THR A 134 12.14 -0.89 4.32
CA THR A 134 13.23 -0.33 5.15
C THR A 134 14.52 -1.13 5.02
N VAL A 135 14.42 -2.43 4.74
CA VAL A 135 15.57 -3.33 4.55
C VAL A 135 15.35 -4.20 3.32
N GLY A 136 16.38 -4.37 2.49
CA GLY A 136 16.28 -5.18 1.27
C GLY A 136 15.72 -4.43 0.06
N LYS A 137 15.86 -3.10 0.01
CA LYS A 137 15.41 -2.27 -1.14
C LYS A 137 16.12 -2.66 -2.44
N GLU A 138 17.35 -3.13 -2.36
CA GLU A 138 18.17 -3.62 -3.47
C GLU A 138 17.62 -4.88 -4.13
N ILE A 139 16.66 -5.56 -3.50
CA ILE A 139 15.98 -6.74 -4.05
C ILE A 139 14.83 -6.31 -4.98
N LEU A 140 14.19 -5.16 -4.71
CA LEU A 140 13.08 -4.64 -5.53
C LEU A 140 13.36 -4.63 -7.04
N PRO A 141 14.50 -4.12 -7.55
CA PRO A 141 14.75 -4.10 -8.99
C PRO A 141 15.07 -5.49 -9.58
N GLN A 142 15.26 -6.50 -8.73
CA GLN A 142 15.54 -7.87 -9.15
C GLN A 142 14.26 -8.69 -9.31
N ILE A 143 13.14 -8.23 -8.74
CA ILE A 143 11.85 -8.90 -8.82
C ILE A 143 11.31 -8.83 -10.26
N LYS A 144 10.83 -9.97 -10.76
CA LYS A 144 10.28 -10.13 -12.09
C LYS A 144 8.85 -10.64 -12.03
N THR A 145 8.11 -10.41 -13.12
CA THR A 145 6.80 -11.01 -13.31
C THR A 145 6.88 -12.53 -13.19
N GLY A 146 6.03 -13.10 -12.33
CA GLY A 146 5.99 -14.53 -12.02
C GLY A 146 6.76 -14.93 -10.77
N ASP A 147 7.56 -14.02 -10.17
CA ASP A 147 8.15 -14.27 -8.85
C ASP A 147 7.06 -14.44 -7.79
N VAL A 148 7.38 -15.17 -6.73
CA VAL A 148 6.39 -15.61 -5.73
C VAL A 148 6.80 -15.13 -4.35
N ILE A 149 5.83 -14.60 -3.60
CA ILE A 149 5.98 -14.33 -2.18
C ILE A 149 6.02 -15.67 -1.43
N GLN A 150 7.22 -16.11 -1.05
CA GLN A 150 7.39 -17.38 -0.32
C GLN A 150 6.68 -17.35 1.03
N SER A 151 6.85 -16.26 1.77
CA SER A 151 6.09 -16.00 3.00
C SER A 151 6.12 -14.53 3.35
N ALA A 152 5.05 -14.03 3.97
CA ALA A 152 5.01 -12.77 4.68
C ALA A 152 4.71 -13.04 6.16
N LYS A 153 5.37 -12.32 7.08
CA LYS A 153 5.16 -12.47 8.52
C LYS A 153 5.19 -11.11 9.19
N LEU A 154 4.24 -10.86 10.08
CA LEU A 154 4.28 -9.71 10.97
C LEU A 154 5.29 -10.00 12.07
N VAL A 155 6.38 -9.25 12.10
CA VAL A 155 7.49 -9.48 13.04
C VAL A 155 7.36 -8.65 14.32
N GLU A 156 6.74 -7.48 14.24
CA GLU A 156 6.57 -6.53 15.34
C GLU A 156 5.24 -5.78 15.19
N GLY A 157 4.67 -5.30 16.31
CA GLY A 157 3.47 -4.46 16.32
C GLY A 157 2.13 -5.21 16.29
N GLN A 158 2.13 -6.54 16.47
CA GLN A 158 0.89 -7.32 16.54
C GLN A 158 -0.02 -6.89 17.70
N ASP A 159 0.56 -6.45 18.82
CA ASP A 159 -0.12 -5.89 19.99
C ASP A 159 -0.88 -4.58 19.70
N ARG A 160 -0.52 -3.90 18.59
CA ARG A 160 -1.17 -2.67 18.13
C ARG A 160 -2.32 -2.92 17.16
N LEU A 161 -2.47 -4.15 16.67
CA LEU A 161 -3.57 -4.52 15.78
C LEU A 161 -4.82 -4.81 16.62
N ILE A 162 -5.81 -3.93 16.50
CA ILE A 162 -7.10 -4.09 17.16
C ILE A 162 -8.11 -4.53 16.10
N LEU A 163 -8.62 -5.75 16.25
CA LEU A 163 -9.70 -6.26 15.39
C LEU A 163 -11.06 -5.93 16.02
N PRO A 164 -12.07 -5.57 15.21
CA PRO A 164 -13.43 -5.45 15.72
C PRO A 164 -13.89 -6.80 16.26
N ASN A 165 -14.70 -6.77 17.33
CA ASN A 165 -15.30 -7.99 17.87
C ASN A 165 -16.18 -8.64 16.79
N GLU A 166 -16.00 -9.94 16.56
CA GLU A 166 -16.94 -10.71 15.74
C GLU A 166 -18.34 -10.59 16.36
N SER A 167 -19.30 -10.09 15.57
CA SER A 167 -20.71 -9.96 15.96
C SER A 167 -21.49 -11.23 15.65
#